data_AF-A0A520GVC4-F1
#
_entry.id   AF-A0A520GVC4-F1
#
_cell.length_a   1.000
_cell.length_b   1.000
_cell.length_c   1.000
_cell.angle_alpha   90.00
_cell.angle_beta   90.00
_cell.angle_gamma   90.00
#
_symmetry.space_group_name_H-M   'P 1'
#
loop_
_entity.id
_entity.type
_entity.pdbx_description
1 polymer ?
#
loop_
_entity_poly.entity_id
_entity_poly.type
_entity_poly.pdbx_seq_one_letter_code
_entity_poly.pdbx_strand_id
1 'polypeptide(L)' 'TPKGFEADHADIDLLRYKQFIVVRKFSDDQVLAPDFHNLVINTFSDMRPFLDYMTEILTTDANGLEI' A
#
# COMPACT_ATOMS: atom_id res chain seq x y z
N THR A 1 18.76 11.02 -7.29
CA THR A 1 17.94 10.03 -8.01
C THR A 1 17.79 8.80 -7.14
N PRO A 2 16.73 7.99 -7.27
CA PRO A 2 16.64 6.68 -6.63
C PRO A 2 17.92 5.89 -6.88
N LYS A 3 18.39 5.16 -5.86
CA LYS A 3 19.67 4.43 -5.95
C LYS A 3 19.56 3.41 -7.08
N GLY A 4 20.51 3.44 -8.02
CA GLY A 4 20.54 2.52 -9.16
C GLY A 4 19.85 3.03 -10.44
N PHE A 5 19.36 4.27 -10.47
CA PHE A 5 18.71 4.84 -11.65
C PHE A 5 19.30 6.20 -12.04
N GLU A 6 19.45 6.41 -13.35
CA GLU A 6 19.89 7.67 -13.94
C GLU A 6 18.87 8.79 -13.75
N ALA A 7 19.33 10.04 -13.83
CA ALA A 7 18.50 11.21 -13.57
C ALA A 7 17.45 11.49 -14.65
N ASP A 8 17.71 11.04 -15.87
CA ASP A 8 16.89 11.19 -17.06
C ASP A 8 15.97 9.99 -17.32
N HIS A 9 15.88 9.04 -16.39
CA HIS A 9 14.99 7.91 -16.51
C HIS A 9 13.54 8.39 -16.75
N ALA A 10 12.90 7.89 -17.80
CA ALA A 10 11.58 8.35 -18.23
C ALA A 10 10.54 8.34 -17.09
N ASP A 11 10.63 7.34 -16.21
CA ASP A 11 9.73 7.15 -15.07
C ASP A 11 10.34 7.58 -13.72
N ILE A 12 11.33 8.49 -13.71
CA ILE A 12 12.04 8.90 -12.49
C ILE A 12 11.10 9.43 -11.39
N ASP A 13 9.98 10.03 -11.80
CA ASP A 13 8.97 10.55 -10.88
C ASP A 13 8.21 9.42 -10.18
N LEU A 14 7.95 8.31 -10.87
CA LEU A 14 7.33 7.12 -10.28
C LEU A 14 8.27 6.47 -9.25
N LEU A 15 9.56 6.35 -9.58
CA LEU A 15 10.58 5.76 -8.71
C LEU A 15 10.85 6.58 -7.43
N ARG A 16 10.34 7.82 -7.33
CA ARG A 16 10.45 8.66 -6.13
C ARG A 16 9.35 8.39 -5.10
N TYR A 17 8.25 7.72 -5.47
CA TYR A 17 7.20 7.36 -4.53
C TYR A 17 7.65 6.21 -3.63
N LYS A 18 7.95 6.51 -2.37
CA LYS A 18 8.43 5.53 -1.37
C LYS A 18 7.37 5.04 -0.40
N GLN A 19 6.21 5.68 -0.39
CA GLN A 19 5.16 5.42 0.58
C GLN A 19 3.83 5.28 -0.16
N PHE A 20 3.22 4.12 0.03
CA PHE A 20 1.91 3.80 -0.49
C PHE A 20 1.03 3.49 0.72
N ILE A 21 0.07 4.37 0.99
CA ILE A 21 -0.74 4.31 2.20
C ILE A 21 -2.20 4.22 1.81
N VAL A 22 -2.89 3.21 2.34
CA VAL A 22 -4.34 3.09 2.23
C VAL A 22 -4.96 3.49 3.56
N VAL A 23 -5.93 4.38 3.52
CA VAL A 23 -6.59 4.91 4.72
C VAL A 23 -8.09 4.80 4.56
N ARG A 24 -8.74 4.19 5.54
CA ARG A 24 -10.19 4.28 5.74
C ARG A 24 -10.47 5.13 6.97
N LYS A 25 -11.31 6.15 6.82
CA LYS A 25 -11.84 6.96 7.93
C LYS A 25 -13.24 6.46 8.29
N PHE A 26 -13.54 6.44 9.58
CA PHE A 26 -14.85 6.13 10.14
C PHE A 26 -15.43 7.37 10.82
N SER A 27 -16.75 7.55 10.76
CA SER A 27 -17.43 8.56 11.57
C SER A 27 -17.67 8.07 12.98
N ASP A 28 -17.90 8.98 13.92
CA ASP A 28 -18.21 8.64 15.32
C ASP A 28 -19.43 7.71 15.41
N ASP A 29 -20.48 7.95 14.62
CA ASP A 29 -21.67 7.09 14.57
C ASP A 29 -21.33 5.65 14.17
N GLN A 30 -20.41 5.45 13.22
CA GLN A 30 -19.97 4.11 12.80
C GLN A 30 -19.19 3.42 13.91
N VAL A 31 -18.35 4.16 14.64
CA VAL A 31 -17.54 3.65 15.74
C VAL A 31 -18.42 3.22 16.92
N LEU A 32 -19.50 3.95 17.18
CA LEU A 32 -20.44 3.67 18.27
C LEU A 32 -21.47 2.58 17.93
N ALA A 33 -21.55 2.15 16.66
CA ALA A 33 -22.48 1.12 16.24
C ALA A 33 -22.13 -0.25 16.88
N PRO A 34 -23.13 -1.06 17.30
CA PRO A 34 -22.89 -2.35 17.94
C PRO A 34 -22.04 -3.33 17.10
N ASP A 35 -22.09 -3.18 15.77
CA ASP A 35 -21.44 -4.02 14.78
C ASP A 35 -20.16 -3.40 14.19
N PHE A 36 -19.63 -2.31 14.78
CA PHE A 36 -18.43 -1.64 14.28
C PHE A 36 -17.25 -2.59 14.02
N HIS A 37 -17.08 -3.60 14.87
CA HIS A 37 -16.03 -4.62 14.70
C HIS A 37 -16.11 -5.35 13.35
N ASN A 38 -17.31 -5.63 12.83
CA ASN A 38 -17.49 -6.24 11.51
C ASN A 38 -17.04 -5.27 10.40
N LEU A 39 -17.37 -3.99 10.55
CA LEU A 39 -16.93 -2.95 9.60
C LEU A 39 -15.40 -2.84 9.57
N VAL A 40 -14.74 -2.95 10.72
CA VAL A 40 -13.27 -2.96 10.83
C VAL A 40 -12.69 -4.20 10.13
N ILE A 41 -13.21 -5.40 10.44
CA ILE A 41 -12.73 -6.65 9.84
C ILE A 41 -12.86 -6.62 8.31
N ASN A 42 -14.04 -6.20 7.82
CA ASN A 42 -14.28 -6.09 6.38
C ASN A 42 -13.34 -5.07 5.73
N THR A 43 -13.13 -3.92 6.38
CA THR A 43 -12.20 -2.90 5.88
C THR A 43 -10.78 -3.47 5.72
N PHE A 44 -10.26 -4.19 6.73
CA PHE A 44 -8.94 -4.80 6.62
C PHE A 44 -8.88 -5.91 5.57
N SER A 45 -9.94 -6.71 5.45
CA SER A 45 -10.04 -7.73 4.39
C SER A 45 -9.99 -7.11 2.99
N ASP A 46 -10.70 -6.00 2.78
CA ASP A 46 -10.74 -5.31 1.49
C ASP A 46 -9.41 -4.60 1.17
N MET A 47 -8.68 -4.15 2.20
CA MET A 47 -7.36 -3.54 2.06
C MET A 47 -6.24 -4.57 1.81
N ARG A 48 -6.47 -5.83 2.20
CA ARG A 48 -5.44 -6.87 2.20
C ARG A 48 -4.81 -7.14 0.81
N PRO A 49 -5.58 -7.23 -0.29
CA PRO A 49 -5.00 -7.46 -1.62
C PRO A 49 -4.00 -6.37 -2.05
N PHE A 50 -4.28 -5.11 -1.70
CA PHE A 50 -3.33 -4.02 -1.97
C PHE A 50 -2.03 -4.22 -1.18
N LEU A 51 -2.14 -4.55 0.11
CA LEU A 51 -0.97 -4.78 0.95
C LEU A 51 -0.15 -5.98 0.45
N ASP A 52 -0.80 -7.09 0.09
CA ASP A 52 -0.14 -8.28 -0.42
C ASP A 52 0.61 -7.97 -1.72
N TYR A 53 -0.04 -7.31 -2.68
CA TYR A 53 0.58 -6.93 -3.94
C TYR A 53 1.74 -5.94 -3.75
N MET A 54 1.55 -4.90 -2.94
CA MET A 54 2.61 -3.93 -2.66
C MET A 54 3.78 -4.58 -1.90
N THR A 55 3.51 -5.55 -1.03
CA THR A 55 4.57 -6.31 -0.35
C THR A 55 5.37 -7.07 -1.39
N GLU A 56 4.72 -7.88 -2.22
CA GLU A 56 5.36 -8.65 -3.30
C GLU A 56 6.26 -7.74 -4.16
N ILE A 57 5.72 -6.69 -4.76
CA ILE A 57 6.51 -5.85 -5.68
C ILE A 57 7.63 -5.06 -5.01
N LEU A 58 7.49 -4.71 -3.72
CA LEU A 58 8.50 -3.91 -3.00
C LEU A 58 9.55 -4.79 -2.32
N THR A 59 9.27 -6.08 -2.10
CA THR A 59 10.22 -7.08 -1.61
C THR A 59 10.78 -7.96 -2.72
N THR A 60 10.59 -7.58 -3.98
CA THR A 60 11.13 -8.26 -5.15
C THR A 60 12.06 -7.33 -5.92
N ASP A 61 13.23 -7.82 -6.32
CA ASP A 61 14.19 -7.07 -7.11
C ASP A 61 13.75 -6.95 -8.58
N ALA A 62 14.50 -6.18 -9.37
CA ALA A 62 14.20 -5.98 -10.79
C ALA A 62 14.25 -7.28 -11.64
N ASN A 63 14.82 -8.37 -11.10
CA ASN A 63 14.91 -9.68 -11.76
C ASN A 63 13.85 -10.67 -11.26
N GLY A 64 12.93 -10.26 -10.37
CA GLY A 64 11.88 -11.14 -9.85
C GLY A 64 12.33 -12.01 -8.68
N LEU A 65 13.47 -11.71 -8.04
CA LEU A 65 13.96 -12.43 -6.87
C LEU A 65 13.55 -11.71 -5.58
N GLU A 66 13.19 -12.48 -4.54
CA GLU A 66 12.96 -11.91 -3.21
C GLU A 66 14.24 -11.25 -2.67
N ILE A 67 14.10 -10.05 -2.09
CA ILE A 67 15.20 -9.23 -1.55
C ILE A 67 15.51 -9.62 -0.10
#